data_AF-A0A4R3MXH3-F1
#
_entry.id   AF-A0A4R3MXH3-F1
#
_cell.length_a   1.000
_cell.length_b   1.000
_cell.length_c   1.000
_cell.angle_alpha   90.00
_cell.angle_beta   90.00
_cell.angle_gamma   90.00
#
_symmetry.space_group_name_H-M   'P 1'
#
loop_
_entity.id
_entity.type
_entity.pdbx_description
1 polymer ?
#
loop_
_entity_poly.entity_id
_entity_poly.type
_entity_poly.pdbx_seq_one_letter_code
_entity_poly.pdbx_strand_id
1 'polypeptide(L)'
;MKLLRRLSLTLNVSPSLRARSSVLSKTARRWLWLFLLFCLVGCSGVQPLAEGRAAVDDRHQRPPTAAWQSGEGSADGRLSGNGKALSEGTEPATVLYSQNPLPLRREVATACARSRAANDRRFLRSLVADLYFSGVDPAVATEALLLGECGTLPEILTEMVAQGGPASGDAVSARARAVAGPGSARRIDAAVTAGLARYASKPDAETVPVSDPPPAYGMLYFPSVGEGARIDTSMALNQLYENGIPGYGIYTFVLPGRGLPPASGASAARLRELLRIIETYVATTENEGDGPSAEAHAFLIPVNAAKLDEPLIDQIAVDLSRHMHRQFSQSLRLEGQARLAAHLEKGDGPFLITTLEPRLLSSDPSAFRLVADLSRLGPEHLYGIVDAYDRPIPSGASGRPESLRLIRERLLNLPLLPADALDNRGEQPNWLFSLGQIGDRSTVRRQRVTELARQIEQTNI
;
A
#
# COMPACT_ATOMS: atom_id res chain seq x y z
N MET A 1 -72.99 31.08 13.05
CA MET A 1 -72.72 29.65 12.75
C MET A 1 -71.23 29.41 13.01
N LYS A 2 -70.88 28.69 14.09
CA LYS A 2 -70.21 27.36 14.12
C LYS A 2 -68.78 27.39 13.53
N LEU A 3 -67.66 27.00 14.17
CA LEU A 3 -67.30 26.22 15.37
C LEU A 3 -65.79 26.57 15.66
N LEU A 4 -65.35 26.88 16.88
CA LEU A 4 -64.67 25.98 17.85
C LEU A 4 -63.43 25.20 17.34
N ARG A 5 -62.23 25.50 17.89
CA ARG A 5 -61.56 24.66 18.92
C ARG A 5 -60.25 25.27 19.44
N ARG A 6 -60.20 25.42 20.78
CA ARG A 6 -59.01 25.53 21.64
C ARG A 6 -58.36 24.15 21.82
N LEU A 7 -57.08 24.10 22.15
CA LEU A 7 -56.58 23.46 23.40
C LEU A 7 -55.05 23.58 23.52
N SER A 8 -54.63 24.29 24.57
CA SER A 8 -53.31 24.20 25.19
C SER A 8 -53.20 22.91 26.01
N LEU A 9 -52.02 22.30 26.04
CA LEU A 9 -51.67 21.26 27.01
C LEU A 9 -50.24 21.48 27.53
N THR A 10 -50.18 21.63 28.84
CA THR A 10 -49.04 21.69 29.76
C THR A 10 -48.50 20.30 30.13
N LEU A 11 -47.39 20.28 30.90
CA LEU A 11 -46.77 19.18 31.67
C LEU A 11 -45.53 18.59 30.97
N ASN A 12 -44.40 18.26 31.61
CA ASN A 12 -44.07 18.06 33.02
C ASN A 12 -42.52 18.04 33.14
N VAL A 13 -41.92 18.73 34.12
CA VAL A 13 -40.54 18.45 34.55
C VAL A 13 -40.55 18.29 36.07
N SER A 14 -40.35 17.05 36.52
CA SER A 14 -40.21 16.70 37.94
C SER A 14 -38.75 16.83 38.41
N PRO A 15 -38.53 17.34 39.63
CA PRO A 15 -37.23 17.34 40.30
C PRO A 15 -37.15 16.29 41.43
N SER A 16 -35.98 15.66 41.62
CA SER A 16 -35.55 15.01 42.86
C SER A 16 -34.02 14.80 42.80
N LEU A 17 -33.22 15.46 43.67
CA LEU A 17 -32.76 15.00 45.01
C LEU A 17 -31.85 13.75 44.91
N ARG A 18 -30.68 13.60 45.56
CA ARG A 18 -29.91 14.37 46.56
C ARG A 18 -28.58 13.60 46.77
N ALA A 19 -27.55 14.33 47.22
CA ALA A 19 -26.46 13.88 48.10
C ALA A 19 -25.43 12.83 47.61
N ARG A 20 -24.15 13.27 47.53
CA ARG A 20 -23.07 12.68 48.34
C ARG A 20 -21.90 13.65 48.49
N SER A 21 -21.42 13.68 49.72
CA SER A 21 -20.53 14.64 50.35
C SER A 21 -19.07 14.16 50.38
N SER A 22 -18.15 15.11 50.18
CA SER A 22 -16.89 15.29 50.92
C SER A 22 -16.03 14.07 51.30
N VAL A 23 -15.02 13.72 50.50
CA VAL A 23 -13.70 13.24 50.97
C VAL A 23 -12.65 13.52 49.88
N LEU A 24 -12.06 14.72 49.85
CA LEU A 24 -10.92 15.04 48.97
C LEU A 24 -10.14 16.24 49.56
N SER A 25 -9.37 16.03 50.64
CA SER A 25 -8.52 17.12 51.17
C SER A 25 -7.31 16.73 52.02
N LYS A 26 -6.74 15.52 51.89
CA LYS A 26 -5.51 15.18 52.66
C LYS A 26 -4.38 14.46 51.91
N THR A 27 -4.61 13.88 50.73
CA THR A 27 -3.55 13.15 49.98
C THR A 27 -2.81 14.00 48.95
N ALA A 28 -3.44 15.06 48.41
CA ALA A 28 -2.83 15.93 47.41
C ALA A 28 -1.72 16.87 47.93
N ARG A 29 -1.69 17.14 49.26
CA ARG A 29 -0.66 18.03 49.86
C ARG A 29 0.65 17.34 50.21
N ARG A 30 0.68 15.99 50.31
CA ARG A 30 1.90 15.22 50.61
C ARG A 30 2.75 14.93 49.38
N TRP A 31 2.16 14.85 48.20
CA TRP A 31 2.90 14.65 46.94
C TRP A 31 3.65 15.90 46.47
N LEU A 32 3.15 17.09 46.78
CA LEU A 32 3.79 18.35 46.38
C LEU A 32 5.09 18.65 47.14
N TRP A 33 5.25 18.13 48.37
CA TRP A 33 6.47 18.31 49.17
C TRP A 33 7.58 17.32 48.81
N LEU A 34 7.25 16.12 48.34
CA LEU A 34 8.25 15.13 47.90
C LEU A 34 8.92 15.50 46.57
N PHE A 35 8.20 16.19 45.68
CA PHE A 35 8.76 16.64 44.39
C PHE A 35 9.73 17.81 44.53
N LEU A 36 9.54 18.67 45.55
CA LEU A 36 10.38 19.85 45.78
C LEU A 36 11.73 19.52 46.45
N LEU A 37 11.86 18.37 47.11
CA LEU A 37 13.11 17.95 47.73
C LEU A 37 14.11 17.32 46.74
N PHE A 38 13.64 16.84 45.58
CA PHE A 38 14.50 16.15 44.59
C PHE A 38 15.25 17.13 43.65
N CYS A 39 14.86 18.41 43.62
CA CYS A 39 15.47 19.41 42.74
C CYS A 39 16.64 20.19 43.37
N LEU A 40 17.07 19.86 44.60
CA LEU A 40 18.10 20.63 45.33
C LEU A 40 19.41 19.87 45.61
N VAL A 41 19.63 18.68 45.03
CA VAL A 41 20.90 17.95 45.17
C VAL A 41 21.44 17.62 43.78
N GLY A 42 22.42 18.41 43.31
CA GLY A 42 23.12 18.09 42.07
C GLY A 42 23.96 19.19 41.42
N CYS A 43 24.59 20.09 42.19
CA CYS A 43 25.64 20.98 41.69
C CYS A 43 26.93 20.80 42.51
N SER A 44 27.89 20.05 41.96
CA SER A 44 29.35 20.04 42.26
C SER A 44 29.96 19.07 41.24
N GLY A 45 30.91 19.35 40.36
CA GLY A 45 31.89 20.43 40.23
C GLY A 45 33.29 19.92 40.60
N VAL A 46 34.06 19.31 39.68
CA VAL A 46 35.55 19.23 39.74
C VAL A 46 36.18 19.05 38.33
N GLN A 47 36.83 20.14 37.89
CA GLN A 47 38.13 20.39 37.21
C GLN A 47 38.89 19.39 36.27
N PRO A 48 39.82 19.94 35.42
CA PRO A 48 40.48 19.28 34.29
C PRO A 48 41.97 18.91 34.51
N LEU A 49 42.51 18.00 33.67
CA LEU A 49 43.95 17.83 33.34
C LEU A 49 44.01 17.03 32.02
N ALA A 50 44.48 17.62 30.91
CA ALA A 50 45.88 17.70 30.44
C ALA A 50 46.32 16.48 29.61
N GLU A 51 46.38 16.73 28.29
CA GLU A 51 47.53 16.51 27.39
C GLU A 51 48.16 15.11 27.24
N GLY A 52 48.03 14.57 26.02
CA GLY A 52 48.80 13.43 25.53
C GLY A 52 48.67 13.29 24.02
N ARG A 53 49.51 14.02 23.27
CA ARG A 53 49.76 13.80 21.83
C ARG A 53 50.39 12.42 21.62
N ALA A 54 49.82 11.62 20.74
CA ALA A 54 50.56 10.66 19.94
C ALA A 54 49.90 10.56 18.56
N ALA A 55 50.66 10.96 17.54
CA ALA A 55 50.30 10.82 16.14
C ALA A 55 50.42 9.35 15.72
N VAL A 56 49.38 8.80 15.12
CA VAL A 56 49.48 7.67 14.20
C VAL A 56 48.61 7.99 12.99
N ASP A 57 49.30 8.10 11.87
CA ASP A 57 48.81 8.25 10.51
C ASP A 57 48.24 6.90 10.07
N ASP A 58 46.94 6.82 9.78
CA ASP A 58 46.43 5.73 8.96
C ASP A 58 45.27 6.21 8.06
N ARG A 59 45.53 6.10 6.77
CA ARG A 59 44.69 6.56 5.67
C ARG A 59 43.66 5.51 5.35
N HIS A 60 42.40 5.70 5.71
CA HIS A 60 41.29 4.93 5.10
C HIS A 60 40.23 5.87 4.55
N GLN A 61 39.94 5.66 3.27
CA GLN A 61 39.03 6.41 2.42
C GLN A 61 37.61 6.52 3.01
N ARG A 62 37.09 7.75 3.07
CA ARG A 62 35.65 7.98 3.18
C ARG A 62 35.00 7.79 1.80
N PRO A 63 33.88 7.06 1.68
CA PRO A 63 33.11 7.03 0.46
C PRO A 63 32.39 8.38 0.23
N PRO A 64 32.12 8.76 -1.04
CA PRO A 64 31.54 10.05 -1.37
C PRO A 64 30.09 10.15 -0.92
N THR A 65 29.76 11.22 -0.20
CA THR A 65 28.38 11.62 0.13
C THR A 65 27.69 12.16 -1.12
N ALA A 66 26.55 11.56 -1.49
CA ALA A 66 25.73 11.98 -2.62
C ALA A 66 25.06 13.34 -2.37
N ALA A 67 25.15 14.22 -3.37
CA ALA A 67 24.82 15.65 -3.31
C ALA A 67 23.33 16.02 -3.51
N TRP A 68 22.39 15.24 -3.00
CA TRP A 68 20.94 15.51 -3.21
C TRP A 68 20.18 15.95 -1.96
N GLN A 69 20.83 16.13 -0.81
CA GLN A 69 20.21 16.65 0.41
C GLN A 69 20.82 17.98 0.83
N SER A 70 20.37 19.06 0.18
CA SER A 70 20.37 20.39 0.79
C SER A 70 19.14 21.15 0.28
N GLY A 71 18.22 21.40 1.22
CA GLY A 71 16.90 21.95 0.98
C GLY A 71 16.12 21.94 2.28
N GLU A 72 16.67 22.58 3.31
CA GLU A 72 15.97 22.87 4.56
C GLU A 72 14.76 23.77 4.27
N GLY A 73 13.60 23.32 4.75
CA GLY A 73 12.33 24.05 4.72
C GLY A 73 11.44 23.55 5.84
N SER A 74 11.75 24.02 7.05
CA SER A 74 10.99 23.82 8.28
C SER A 74 9.61 24.50 8.21
N ALA A 75 8.54 23.76 8.52
CA ALA A 75 7.31 24.33 9.08
C ALA A 75 6.47 23.24 9.78
N ASP A 76 6.33 23.41 11.09
CA ASP A 76 5.47 22.66 12.01
C ASP A 76 3.99 22.69 11.59
N GLY A 77 3.29 21.56 11.80
CA GLY A 77 1.87 21.43 11.56
C GLY A 77 1.23 20.28 12.33
N ARG A 78 1.14 20.42 13.66
CA ARG A 78 0.28 19.59 14.53
C ARG A 78 -1.18 19.69 14.09
N LEU A 79 -1.82 18.58 13.72
CA LEU A 79 -3.27 18.42 13.86
C LEU A 79 -3.62 17.03 14.39
N SER A 80 -4.12 17.07 15.62
CA SER A 80 -4.76 15.99 16.37
C SER A 80 -6.19 15.84 15.89
N GLY A 81 -6.61 14.62 15.54
CA GLY A 81 -7.98 14.30 15.14
C GLY A 81 -8.41 12.93 15.65
N ASN A 82 -8.91 12.89 16.89
CA ASN A 82 -9.66 11.75 17.42
C ASN A 82 -11.02 11.65 16.72
N GLY A 83 -11.35 10.47 16.19
CA GLY A 83 -12.67 10.17 15.65
C GLY A 83 -12.92 8.66 15.66
N LYS A 84 -13.47 8.17 16.77
CA LYS A 84 -13.86 6.77 17.01
C LYS A 84 -15.33 6.60 16.59
N ALA A 85 -15.63 5.70 15.67
CA ALA A 85 -16.96 5.09 15.56
C ALA A 85 -16.82 3.67 15.02
N LEU A 86 -17.33 2.74 15.83
CA LEU A 86 -17.38 1.29 15.61
C LEU A 86 -18.45 0.96 14.57
N SER A 87 -18.17 -0.01 13.70
CA SER A 87 -19.22 -0.85 13.13
C SER A 87 -18.65 -2.26 12.98
N GLU A 88 -19.18 -3.17 13.81
CA GLU A 88 -18.90 -4.60 13.82
C GLU A 88 -19.44 -5.26 12.56
N GLY A 89 -18.59 -6.07 11.93
CA GLY A 89 -18.86 -6.86 10.74
C GLY A 89 -17.60 -7.06 9.90
N THR A 90 -16.47 -7.35 10.55
CA THR A 90 -15.14 -7.29 9.95
C THR A 90 -14.61 -8.71 9.76
N GLU A 91 -14.65 -9.21 8.52
CA GLU A 91 -13.62 -10.16 8.11
C GLU A 91 -12.26 -9.47 8.29
N PRO A 92 -11.22 -10.15 8.82
CA PRO A 92 -9.97 -9.49 9.17
C PRO A 92 -9.32 -8.92 7.90
N ALA A 93 -9.46 -7.61 7.72
CA ALA A 93 -8.73 -6.88 6.70
C ALA A 93 -7.25 -6.95 7.06
N THR A 94 -6.43 -7.50 6.17
CA THR A 94 -4.97 -7.52 6.28
C THR A 94 -4.48 -6.08 6.42
N VAL A 95 -3.84 -5.75 7.53
CA VAL A 95 -3.33 -4.39 7.81
C VAL A 95 -1.89 -4.30 7.33
N LEU A 96 -1.59 -3.32 6.46
CA LEU A 96 -0.22 -3.01 6.05
C LEU A 96 0.47 -2.16 7.13
N TYR A 97 1.67 -2.57 7.52
CA TYR A 97 2.51 -1.90 8.52
C TYR A 97 3.68 -1.17 7.86
N SER A 98 4.08 -0.03 8.42
CA SER A 98 5.26 0.72 7.98
C SER A 98 6.53 -0.11 8.11
N GLN A 99 7.41 -0.08 7.11
CA GLN A 99 8.75 -0.69 7.20
C GLN A 99 9.75 0.16 8.00
N ASN A 100 9.41 1.44 8.24
CA ASN A 100 10.25 2.34 9.03
C ASN A 100 10.11 2.02 10.53
N PRO A 101 11.20 1.75 11.29
CA PRO A 101 11.12 1.21 12.65
C PRO A 101 10.35 2.08 13.66
N LEU A 102 10.46 3.41 13.56
CA LEU A 102 9.82 4.32 14.51
C LEU A 102 8.28 4.37 14.34
N PRO A 103 7.74 4.61 13.12
CA PRO A 103 6.30 4.46 12.89
C PRO A 103 5.78 3.05 13.20
N LEU A 104 6.51 2.01 12.80
CA LEU A 104 6.12 0.62 13.02
C LEU A 104 5.88 0.32 14.50
N ARG A 105 6.79 0.73 15.39
CA ARG A 105 6.64 0.51 16.83
C ARG A 105 5.33 1.11 17.37
N ARG A 106 4.91 2.28 16.85
CA ARG A 106 3.66 2.93 17.25
C ARG A 106 2.44 2.18 16.71
N GLU A 107 2.49 1.74 15.46
CA GLU A 107 1.41 0.98 14.81
C GLU A 107 1.19 -0.36 15.51
N VAL A 108 2.26 -1.12 15.72
CA VAL A 108 2.25 -2.41 16.43
C VAL A 108 1.76 -2.23 17.87
N ALA A 109 2.29 -1.26 18.62
CA ALA A 109 1.82 -0.99 19.98
C ALA A 109 0.32 -0.63 20.01
N THR A 110 -0.17 0.13 19.03
CA THR A 110 -1.59 0.48 18.91
C THR A 110 -2.46 -0.76 18.63
N ALA A 111 -2.02 -1.63 17.70
CA ALA A 111 -2.71 -2.87 17.39
C ALA A 111 -2.78 -3.79 18.62
N CYS A 112 -1.67 -3.93 19.35
CA CYS A 112 -1.58 -4.78 20.53
C CYS A 112 -2.41 -4.24 21.72
N ALA A 113 -2.46 -2.92 21.91
CA ALA A 113 -3.33 -2.30 22.90
C ALA A 113 -4.82 -2.54 22.61
N ARG A 114 -5.23 -2.48 21.33
CA ARG A 114 -6.62 -2.79 20.92
C ARG A 114 -6.97 -4.25 21.15
N SER A 115 -6.06 -5.16 20.82
CA SER A 115 -6.29 -6.60 21.01
C SER A 115 -6.36 -7.02 22.47
N ARG A 116 -5.50 -6.46 23.34
CA ARG A 116 -5.57 -6.74 24.79
C ARG A 116 -6.93 -6.40 25.38
N ALA A 117 -7.60 -5.35 24.88
CA ALA A 117 -8.96 -5.02 25.29
C ALA A 117 -10.01 -6.04 24.81
N ALA A 118 -9.74 -6.77 23.72
CA ALA A 118 -10.62 -7.78 23.14
C ALA A 118 -10.31 -9.22 23.59
N ASN A 119 -9.17 -9.46 24.25
CA ASN A 119 -8.71 -10.77 24.73
C ASN A 119 -8.63 -11.86 23.63
N ASP A 120 -8.21 -11.49 22.43
CA ASP A 120 -8.11 -12.41 21.30
C ASP A 120 -6.79 -13.20 21.32
N ARG A 121 -6.88 -14.51 21.54
CA ARG A 121 -5.73 -15.43 21.56
C ARG A 121 -5.10 -15.69 20.20
N ARG A 122 -5.81 -15.41 19.09
CA ARG A 122 -5.30 -15.59 17.72
C ARG A 122 -4.66 -14.34 17.14
N PHE A 123 -4.79 -13.21 17.85
CA PHE A 123 -4.30 -11.92 17.39
C PHE A 123 -2.80 -11.92 17.07
N LEU A 124 -1.95 -12.46 17.95
CA LEU A 124 -0.51 -12.45 17.74
C LEU A 124 -0.12 -13.18 16.45
N ARG A 125 -0.78 -14.32 16.17
CA ARG A 125 -0.58 -15.07 14.92
C ARG A 125 -0.98 -14.25 13.69
N SER A 126 -2.12 -13.57 13.74
CA SER A 126 -2.57 -12.70 12.63
C SER A 126 -1.63 -11.52 12.44
N LEU A 127 -1.22 -10.86 13.53
CA LEU A 127 -0.32 -9.71 13.50
C LEU A 127 1.05 -10.08 12.94
N VAL A 128 1.63 -11.21 13.37
CA VAL A 128 2.90 -11.70 12.84
C VAL A 128 2.78 -11.99 11.34
N ALA A 129 1.68 -12.60 10.90
CA ALA A 129 1.42 -12.83 9.48
C ALA A 129 1.34 -11.51 8.71
N ASP A 130 0.62 -10.50 9.23
CA ASP A 130 0.50 -9.18 8.62
C ASP A 130 1.85 -8.43 8.56
N LEU A 131 2.72 -8.60 9.56
CA LEU A 131 4.08 -8.01 9.58
C LEU A 131 4.99 -8.63 8.53
N TYR A 132 4.99 -9.97 8.41
CA TYR A 132 5.69 -10.65 7.33
C TYR A 132 5.11 -10.27 5.97
N PHE A 133 3.78 -10.19 5.86
CA PHE A 133 3.08 -9.75 4.66
C PHE A 133 3.46 -8.33 4.23
N SER A 134 3.68 -7.44 5.20
CA SER A 134 4.12 -6.05 4.97
C SER A 134 5.61 -5.93 4.62
N GLY A 135 6.34 -7.05 4.54
CA GLY A 135 7.77 -7.08 4.25
C GLY A 135 8.63 -6.49 5.38
N VAL A 136 8.14 -6.51 6.62
CA VAL A 136 8.91 -6.01 7.76
C VAL A 136 10.02 -7.00 8.10
N ASP A 137 11.25 -6.51 8.20
CA ASP A 137 12.41 -7.31 8.61
C ASP A 137 12.13 -8.06 9.94
N PRO A 138 12.43 -9.36 10.06
CA PRO A 138 12.08 -10.16 11.24
C PRO A 138 12.69 -9.62 12.55
N ALA A 139 13.89 -9.03 12.52
CA ALA A 139 14.46 -8.41 13.70
C ALA A 139 13.67 -7.13 14.05
N VAL A 140 13.40 -6.25 13.09
CA VAL A 140 12.63 -5.02 13.33
C VAL A 140 11.21 -5.34 13.84
N ALA A 141 10.54 -6.34 13.28
CA ALA A 141 9.24 -6.83 13.75
C ALA A 141 9.31 -7.37 15.18
N THR A 142 10.33 -8.18 15.50
CA THR A 142 10.55 -8.72 16.85
C THR A 142 10.71 -7.61 17.88
N GLU A 143 11.52 -6.59 17.58
CA GLU A 143 11.68 -5.44 18.46
C GLU A 143 10.35 -4.70 18.67
N ALA A 144 9.60 -4.43 17.59
CA ALA A 144 8.31 -3.75 17.67
C ALA A 144 7.28 -4.52 18.50
N LEU A 145 7.21 -5.86 18.34
CA LEU A 145 6.31 -6.73 19.11
C LEU A 145 6.67 -6.78 20.60
N LEU A 146 7.97 -6.83 20.92
CA LEU A 146 8.45 -6.84 22.30
C LEU A 146 8.20 -5.50 22.99
N LEU A 147 8.54 -4.39 22.35
CA LEU A 147 8.32 -3.04 22.89
C LEU A 147 6.82 -2.69 22.95
N GLY A 148 6.02 -3.24 22.04
CA GLY A 148 4.55 -3.11 22.02
C GLY A 148 3.83 -4.03 23.01
N GLU A 149 4.56 -4.87 23.76
CA GLU A 149 4.03 -5.86 24.71
C GLU A 149 2.87 -6.67 24.09
N CYS A 150 3.09 -7.20 22.89
CA CYS A 150 2.06 -7.90 22.11
C CYS A 150 1.78 -9.34 22.58
N GLY A 151 2.52 -9.79 23.60
CA GLY A 151 2.49 -11.12 24.19
C GLY A 151 3.68 -11.29 25.13
N THR A 152 3.86 -12.48 25.68
CA THR A 152 5.08 -12.80 26.44
C THR A 152 6.27 -12.99 25.50
N LEU A 153 7.49 -12.78 26.01
CA LEU A 153 8.73 -13.00 25.24
C LEU A 153 8.74 -14.39 24.55
N PRO A 154 8.43 -15.51 25.22
CA PRO A 154 8.41 -16.81 24.56
C PRO A 154 7.33 -16.93 23.48
N GLU A 155 6.14 -16.38 23.69
CA GLU A 155 5.03 -16.44 22.71
C GLU A 155 5.39 -15.69 21.43
N ILE A 156 5.91 -14.47 21.56
CA ILE A 156 6.32 -13.64 20.42
C ILE A 156 7.38 -14.35 19.59
N LEU A 157 8.45 -14.85 20.23
CA LEU A 157 9.56 -15.49 19.51
C LEU A 157 9.13 -16.83 18.89
N THR A 158 8.33 -17.62 19.61
CA THR A 158 7.82 -18.88 19.08
C THR A 158 6.97 -18.64 17.84
N GLU A 159 6.08 -17.64 17.84
CA GLU A 159 5.22 -17.34 16.69
C GLU A 159 6.00 -16.72 15.52
N MET A 160 6.91 -15.78 15.79
CA MET A 160 7.78 -15.17 14.76
C MET A 160 8.58 -16.23 14.01
N VAL A 161 9.17 -17.20 14.71
CA VAL A 161 9.97 -18.27 14.11
C VAL A 161 9.08 -19.36 13.49
N ALA A 162 7.95 -19.70 14.11
CA ALA A 162 7.01 -20.68 13.54
C ALA A 162 6.38 -20.23 12.20
N GLN A 163 6.34 -18.91 11.93
CA GLN A 163 5.89 -18.37 10.65
C GLN A 163 7.03 -18.08 9.67
N GLY A 164 8.15 -17.50 10.13
CA GLY A 164 9.28 -17.17 9.25
C GLY A 164 10.24 -18.32 8.95
N GLY A 165 10.14 -19.44 9.68
CA GLY A 165 10.97 -20.63 9.47
C GLY A 165 12.43 -20.46 9.93
N PRO A 166 13.34 -21.35 9.49
CA PRO A 166 14.75 -21.32 9.88
C PRO A 166 15.46 -20.02 9.52
N ALA A 167 15.12 -19.40 8.38
CA ALA A 167 15.76 -18.19 7.88
C ALA A 167 15.57 -16.97 8.81
N SER A 168 14.48 -16.89 9.57
CA SER A 168 14.24 -15.77 10.50
C SER A 168 14.83 -15.99 11.90
N GLY A 169 15.20 -17.23 12.25
CA GLY A 169 15.56 -17.62 13.62
C GLY A 169 16.72 -16.82 14.22
N ASP A 170 17.81 -16.64 13.47
CA ASP A 170 19.00 -15.93 13.95
C ASP A 170 18.74 -14.44 14.16
N ALA A 171 18.07 -13.79 13.20
CA ALA A 171 17.71 -12.38 13.28
C ALA A 171 16.76 -12.11 14.47
N VAL A 172 15.75 -12.95 14.64
CA VAL A 172 14.79 -12.89 15.76
C VAL A 172 15.52 -13.08 17.10
N SER A 173 16.38 -14.09 17.22
CA SER A 173 17.13 -14.39 18.45
C SER A 173 18.10 -13.27 18.82
N ALA A 174 18.90 -12.80 17.86
CA ALA A 174 19.87 -11.73 18.07
C ALA A 174 19.20 -10.44 18.54
N ARG A 175 18.11 -10.04 17.87
CA ARG A 175 17.36 -8.83 18.28
C ARG A 175 16.69 -9.01 19.63
N ALA A 176 16.09 -10.15 19.91
CA ALA A 176 15.46 -10.41 21.20
C ALA A 176 16.47 -10.32 22.35
N ARG A 177 17.70 -10.81 22.17
CA ARG A 177 18.78 -10.67 23.17
C ARG A 177 19.18 -9.21 23.37
N ALA A 178 19.24 -8.42 22.30
CA ALA A 178 19.54 -6.99 22.39
C ALA A 178 18.46 -6.22 23.17
N VAL A 179 17.18 -6.59 23.04
CA VAL A 179 16.06 -5.91 23.70
C VAL A 179 15.84 -6.42 25.14
N ALA A 180 15.85 -7.73 25.35
CA ALA A 180 15.53 -8.36 26.65
C ALA A 180 16.74 -8.57 27.57
N GLY A 181 17.95 -8.31 27.07
CA GLY A 181 19.21 -8.42 27.80
C GLY A 181 19.74 -9.86 27.95
N PRO A 182 20.98 -10.00 28.48
CA PRO A 182 21.70 -11.28 28.52
C PRO A 182 21.06 -12.32 29.45
N GLY A 183 20.37 -11.88 30.51
CA GLY A 183 19.68 -12.79 31.45
C GLY A 183 18.52 -13.57 30.83
N SER A 184 18.08 -13.22 29.62
CA SER A 184 16.98 -13.89 28.90
C SER A 184 17.44 -14.93 27.89
N ALA A 185 18.75 -15.13 27.70
CA ALA A 185 19.31 -15.99 26.65
C ALA A 185 18.69 -17.39 26.59
N ARG A 186 18.67 -18.12 27.73
CA ARG A 186 18.09 -19.48 27.79
C ARG A 186 16.60 -19.52 27.39
N ARG A 187 15.83 -18.50 27.75
CA ARG A 187 14.39 -18.41 27.40
C ARG A 187 14.20 -18.11 25.91
N ILE A 188 15.06 -17.28 25.34
CA ILE A 188 15.07 -16.95 23.91
C ILE A 188 15.38 -18.20 23.09
N ASP A 189 16.44 -18.93 23.45
CA ASP A 189 16.87 -20.14 22.73
C ASP A 189 15.79 -21.22 22.76
N ALA A 190 15.16 -21.42 23.94
CA ALA A 190 14.06 -22.36 24.08
C ALA A 190 12.83 -21.97 23.22
N ALA A 191 12.48 -20.68 23.17
CA ALA A 191 11.35 -20.20 22.37
C ALA A 191 11.60 -20.31 20.86
N VAL A 192 12.81 -19.97 20.41
CA VAL A 192 13.22 -20.13 19.00
C VAL A 192 13.18 -21.61 18.62
N THR A 193 13.72 -22.49 19.45
CA THR A 193 13.67 -23.94 19.24
C THR A 193 12.24 -24.45 19.15
N ALA A 194 11.36 -24.00 20.05
CA ALA A 194 9.94 -24.35 20.01
C ALA A 194 9.24 -23.85 18.74
N GLY A 195 9.59 -22.64 18.27
CA GLY A 195 9.10 -22.09 17.00
C GLY A 195 9.51 -22.95 15.80
N LEU A 196 10.78 -23.36 15.73
CA LEU A 196 11.29 -24.23 14.67
C LEU A 196 10.63 -25.61 14.69
N ALA A 197 10.44 -26.21 15.88
CA ALA A 197 9.73 -27.48 16.01
C ALA A 197 8.29 -27.38 15.50
N ARG A 198 7.59 -26.27 15.81
CA ARG A 198 6.24 -26.01 15.33
C ARG A 198 6.19 -25.75 13.82
N TYR A 199 7.22 -25.10 13.25
CA TYR A 199 7.37 -24.96 11.81
C TYR A 199 7.51 -26.33 11.13
N ALA A 200 8.41 -27.18 11.63
CA ALA A 200 8.64 -28.53 11.10
C ALA A 200 7.43 -29.47 11.24
N SER A 201 6.53 -29.20 12.19
CA SER A 201 5.31 -29.98 12.42
C SER A 201 4.14 -29.59 11.51
N LYS A 202 4.26 -28.55 10.67
CA LYS A 202 3.22 -28.21 9.70
C LYS A 202 3.20 -29.29 8.59
N PRO A 203 2.05 -29.92 8.30
CA PRO A 203 1.92 -30.89 7.21
C PRO A 203 2.07 -30.10 5.91
N ASP A 204 3.27 -30.17 5.33
CA ASP A 204 3.78 -29.60 4.06
C ASP A 204 5.31 -29.40 4.15
N ALA A 205 5.93 -29.63 5.31
CA ALA A 205 7.38 -29.74 5.46
C ALA A 205 7.90 -31.09 4.90
N GLU A 206 7.55 -31.40 3.65
CA GLU A 206 8.24 -32.41 2.88
C GLU A 206 9.62 -31.84 2.52
N THR A 207 10.66 -32.57 2.92
CA THR A 207 12.07 -32.30 2.66
C THR A 207 12.34 -32.23 1.15
N VAL A 208 12.15 -31.06 0.56
CA VAL A 208 12.76 -30.67 -0.70
C VAL A 208 14.17 -30.17 -0.38
N PRO A 209 15.23 -30.64 -1.07
CA PRO A 209 16.57 -30.10 -0.88
C PRO A 209 16.54 -28.59 -1.11
N VAL A 210 17.35 -27.86 -0.35
CA VAL A 210 17.54 -26.41 -0.42
C VAL A 210 17.95 -25.99 -1.84
N SER A 211 16.97 -25.88 -2.71
CA SER A 211 16.88 -24.87 -3.76
C SER A 211 15.86 -23.89 -3.20
N ASP A 212 16.23 -22.62 -3.11
CA ASP A 212 15.37 -21.56 -2.56
C ASP A 212 13.91 -21.78 -2.99
N PRO A 213 12.92 -21.83 -2.07
CA PRO A 213 11.54 -21.85 -2.51
C PRO A 213 11.37 -20.59 -3.36
N PRO A 214 11.06 -20.72 -4.67
CA PRO A 214 10.93 -19.55 -5.50
C PRO A 214 9.89 -18.65 -4.84
N PRO A 215 10.09 -17.33 -4.84
CA PRO A 215 9.07 -16.38 -4.38
C PRO A 215 7.75 -16.80 -5.03
N ALA A 216 6.73 -17.09 -4.22
CA ALA A 216 5.49 -17.70 -4.71
C ALA A 216 4.78 -16.85 -5.78
N TYR A 217 5.20 -15.59 -5.92
CA TYR A 217 4.62 -14.63 -6.84
C TYR A 217 5.71 -13.76 -7.49
N GLY A 218 5.40 -13.30 -8.70
CA GLY A 218 6.21 -12.35 -9.45
C GLY A 218 5.34 -11.39 -10.25
N MET A 219 5.98 -10.39 -10.83
CA MET A 219 5.41 -9.47 -11.78
C MET A 219 6.20 -9.60 -13.09
N LEU A 220 5.55 -10.06 -14.15
CA LEU A 220 6.15 -10.06 -15.49
C LEU A 220 5.96 -8.69 -16.14
N TYR A 221 7.03 -8.19 -16.75
CA TYR A 221 7.10 -6.94 -17.49
C TYR A 221 7.27 -7.27 -18.96
N PHE A 222 6.31 -6.82 -19.78
CA PHE A 222 6.36 -6.92 -21.23
C PHE A 222 6.53 -5.52 -21.80
N PRO A 223 7.77 -5.07 -22.05
CA PRO A 223 8.03 -3.77 -22.64
C PRO A 223 7.70 -3.76 -24.14
N SER A 224 7.17 -2.65 -24.66
CA SER A 224 6.84 -2.45 -26.07
C SER A 224 8.06 -2.27 -26.97
N VAL A 225 9.18 -1.83 -26.39
CA VAL A 225 10.44 -1.61 -27.09
C VAL A 225 11.59 -2.00 -26.17
N GLY A 226 12.58 -2.70 -26.71
CA GLY A 226 13.83 -3.01 -26.02
C GLY A 226 13.91 -4.48 -25.61
N GLU A 227 14.29 -4.71 -24.35
CA GLU A 227 14.55 -6.06 -23.81
C GLU A 227 13.33 -6.98 -23.90
N GLY A 228 13.56 -8.30 -23.93
CA GLY A 228 12.49 -9.30 -23.80
C GLY A 228 11.75 -9.20 -22.46
N ALA A 229 10.74 -10.06 -22.29
CA ALA A 229 9.96 -10.08 -21.05
C ALA A 229 10.85 -10.30 -19.82
N ARG A 230 10.67 -9.48 -18.78
CA ARG A 230 11.42 -9.55 -17.53
C ARG A 230 10.53 -9.97 -16.38
N ILE A 231 11.10 -10.65 -15.40
CA ILE A 231 10.41 -10.94 -14.15
C ILE A 231 11.02 -10.18 -12.98
N ASP A 232 10.15 -9.57 -12.18
CA ASP A 232 10.46 -9.15 -10.82
C ASP A 232 9.80 -10.12 -9.84
N THR A 233 10.52 -10.50 -8.80
CA THR A 233 10.00 -11.44 -7.80
C THR A 233 10.27 -10.93 -6.40
N SER A 234 9.29 -11.04 -5.52
CA SER A 234 9.43 -10.63 -4.12
C SER A 234 8.64 -11.56 -3.21
N MET A 235 9.14 -11.73 -1.99
CA MET A 235 8.42 -12.41 -0.91
C MET A 235 7.28 -11.53 -0.35
N ALA A 236 7.36 -10.21 -0.53
CA ALA A 236 6.34 -9.28 -0.08
C ALA A 236 5.43 -8.90 -1.26
N LEU A 237 4.17 -9.35 -1.23
CA LEU A 237 3.23 -9.19 -2.35
C LEU A 237 3.05 -7.73 -2.77
N ASN A 238 3.07 -6.80 -1.81
CA ASN A 238 2.89 -5.39 -2.07
C ASN A 238 4.08 -4.77 -2.80
N GLN A 239 5.31 -5.24 -2.55
CA GLN A 239 6.49 -4.70 -3.24
C GLN A 239 6.38 -4.85 -4.76
N LEU A 240 5.79 -5.95 -5.25
CA LEU A 240 5.62 -6.22 -6.68
C LEU A 240 4.76 -5.17 -7.41
N TYR A 241 3.90 -4.44 -6.70
CA TYR A 241 3.02 -3.44 -7.32
C TYR A 241 3.06 -2.05 -6.68
N GLU A 242 3.79 -1.87 -5.59
CA GLU A 242 4.07 -0.56 -4.97
C GLU A 242 5.48 -0.04 -5.32
N ASN A 243 6.41 -0.96 -5.62
CA ASN A 243 7.81 -0.66 -5.91
C ASN A 243 8.30 -1.49 -7.11
N GLY A 244 7.61 -1.39 -8.25
CA GLY A 244 8.02 -2.07 -9.47
C GLY A 244 9.35 -1.56 -10.02
N ILE A 245 9.90 -2.27 -11.00
CA ILE A 245 11.17 -1.92 -11.66
C ILE A 245 11.02 -0.53 -12.32
N PRO A 246 11.79 0.48 -11.90
CA PRO A 246 11.71 1.81 -12.49
C PRO A 246 12.42 1.87 -13.86
N GLY A 247 12.10 2.92 -14.62
CA GLY A 247 12.80 3.29 -15.86
C GLY A 247 11.92 3.29 -17.11
N TYR A 248 10.80 2.56 -17.11
CA TYR A 248 9.76 2.71 -18.13
C TYR A 248 9.04 4.04 -17.98
N GLY A 249 8.58 4.63 -19.10
CA GLY A 249 7.82 5.88 -19.05
C GLY A 249 6.33 5.68 -18.77
N ILE A 250 5.81 4.48 -19.01
CA ILE A 250 4.41 4.12 -18.81
C ILE A 250 4.33 2.69 -18.32
N TYR A 251 3.54 2.46 -17.27
CA TYR A 251 3.29 1.16 -16.68
C TYR A 251 1.80 0.86 -16.81
N THR A 252 1.43 -0.28 -17.40
CA THR A 252 0.05 -0.75 -17.47
C THR A 252 -0.10 -2.05 -16.72
N PHE A 253 -0.68 -1.98 -15.52
CA PHE A 253 -1.03 -3.15 -14.73
C PHE A 253 -2.25 -3.84 -15.35
N VAL A 254 -2.10 -5.11 -15.69
CA VAL A 254 -3.19 -5.96 -16.16
C VAL A 254 -3.80 -6.66 -14.95
N LEU A 255 -4.97 -6.18 -14.53
CA LEU A 255 -5.71 -6.76 -13.41
C LEU A 255 -6.87 -7.60 -13.92
N PRO A 256 -6.84 -8.92 -13.72
CA PRO A 256 -8.03 -9.72 -13.93
C PRO A 256 -9.18 -9.28 -13.02
N GLY A 257 -10.42 -9.39 -13.51
CA GLY A 257 -11.60 -9.08 -12.72
C GLY A 257 -12.10 -10.26 -11.90
N ARG A 258 -13.38 -10.23 -11.50
CA ARG A 258 -13.98 -11.27 -10.64
C ARG A 258 -14.01 -12.67 -11.30
N GLY A 259 -13.89 -12.74 -12.63
CA GLY A 259 -13.99 -13.98 -13.41
C GLY A 259 -12.72 -14.81 -13.57
N LEU A 260 -11.72 -14.67 -12.68
CA LEU A 260 -10.50 -15.48 -12.74
C LEU A 260 -10.79 -17.00 -12.58
N PRO A 261 -9.99 -17.89 -13.19
CA PRO A 261 -10.32 -19.31 -13.42
C PRO A 261 -10.62 -20.11 -12.13
N PRO A 262 -11.41 -21.20 -12.21
CA PRO A 262 -11.47 -22.13 -13.35
C PRO A 262 -12.71 -22.02 -14.25
N ALA A 263 -13.47 -20.92 -14.21
CA ALA A 263 -14.74 -20.85 -14.93
C ALA A 263 -14.57 -20.59 -16.44
N SER A 264 -15.10 -21.50 -17.25
CA SER A 264 -15.42 -21.26 -18.65
C SER A 264 -16.37 -20.05 -18.78
N GLY A 265 -16.12 -19.16 -19.72
CA GLY A 265 -16.97 -17.97 -19.91
C GLY A 265 -16.29 -16.88 -20.73
N ALA A 266 -17.07 -15.85 -21.09
CA ALA A 266 -16.62 -14.74 -21.93
C ALA A 266 -15.45 -13.96 -21.31
N SER A 267 -15.45 -13.75 -20.00
CA SER A 267 -14.40 -13.00 -19.29
C SER A 267 -13.06 -13.74 -19.27
N ALA A 268 -13.09 -15.07 -19.08
CA ALA A 268 -11.90 -15.91 -19.15
C ALA A 268 -11.35 -15.99 -20.59
N ALA A 269 -12.22 -16.06 -21.60
CA ALA A 269 -11.82 -16.00 -23.00
C ALA A 269 -11.16 -14.65 -23.34
N ARG A 270 -11.70 -13.55 -22.84
CA ARG A 270 -11.15 -12.20 -23.01
C ARG A 270 -9.78 -12.05 -22.33
N LEU A 271 -9.64 -12.50 -21.09
CA LEU A 271 -8.35 -12.47 -20.40
C LEU A 271 -7.31 -13.32 -21.13
N ARG A 272 -7.67 -14.56 -21.52
CA ARG A 272 -6.78 -15.44 -22.29
C ARG A 272 -6.32 -14.77 -23.58
N GLU A 273 -7.24 -14.16 -24.32
CA GLU A 273 -6.90 -13.49 -25.57
C GLU A 273 -6.03 -12.26 -25.35
N LEU A 274 -6.31 -11.45 -24.31
CA LEU A 274 -5.46 -10.30 -23.96
C LEU A 274 -4.04 -10.75 -23.65
N LEU A 275 -3.88 -11.77 -22.80
CA LEU A 275 -2.57 -12.30 -22.42
C LEU A 275 -1.85 -12.91 -23.62
N ARG A 276 -2.55 -13.67 -24.47
CA ARG A 276 -1.99 -14.21 -25.71
C ARG A 276 -1.48 -13.09 -26.63
N ILE A 277 -2.24 -12.00 -26.79
CA ILE A 277 -1.80 -10.86 -27.61
C ILE A 277 -0.57 -10.22 -26.98
N ILE A 278 -0.54 -9.94 -25.67
CA ILE A 278 0.63 -9.35 -25.01
C ILE A 278 1.88 -10.25 -25.20
N GLU A 279 1.74 -11.54 -24.92
CA GLU A 279 2.81 -12.53 -25.05
C GLU A 279 3.34 -12.65 -26.49
N THR A 280 2.45 -12.63 -27.50
CA THR A 280 2.85 -12.89 -28.90
C THR A 280 3.12 -11.64 -29.73
N TYR A 281 2.61 -10.48 -29.33
CA TYR A 281 2.74 -9.22 -30.09
C TYR A 281 3.78 -8.30 -29.45
N VAL A 282 3.68 -8.07 -28.14
CA VAL A 282 4.55 -7.11 -27.44
C VAL A 282 5.95 -7.70 -27.21
N ALA A 283 6.04 -8.97 -26.83
CA ALA A 283 7.32 -9.61 -26.48
C ALA A 283 8.29 -9.88 -27.66
N THR A 284 7.90 -9.57 -28.90
CA THR A 284 8.61 -10.03 -30.11
C THR A 284 9.67 -9.06 -30.66
N THR A 285 9.86 -7.90 -30.04
CA THR A 285 10.91 -6.98 -30.48
C THR A 285 12.24 -7.38 -29.86
N GLU A 286 12.96 -8.30 -30.50
CA GLU A 286 14.35 -8.65 -30.16
C GLU A 286 15.30 -7.48 -30.49
N ASN A 287 15.25 -6.41 -29.70
CA ASN A 287 16.33 -5.44 -29.66
C ASN A 287 17.04 -5.61 -28.33
N GLU A 288 18.31 -6.03 -28.38
CA GLU A 288 19.22 -6.05 -27.23
C GLU A 288 19.45 -4.61 -26.73
N GLY A 289 18.49 -4.09 -25.96
CA GLY A 289 18.61 -2.81 -25.25
C GLY A 289 19.09 -3.04 -23.83
N ASP A 290 19.88 -2.10 -23.30
CA ASP A 290 20.51 -2.12 -21.96
C ASP A 290 19.52 -1.95 -20.77
N GLY A 291 18.24 -2.30 -20.93
CA GLY A 291 17.23 -2.29 -19.86
C GLY A 291 16.06 -1.30 -20.06
N PRO A 292 15.32 -0.96 -18.99
CA PRO A 292 14.13 -0.12 -19.06
C PRO A 292 14.43 1.27 -19.66
N SER A 293 13.65 1.67 -20.65
CA SER A 293 13.74 2.98 -21.30
C SER A 293 12.51 3.82 -21.02
N ALA A 294 12.69 5.13 -20.80
CA ALA A 294 11.57 6.04 -20.58
C ALA A 294 10.62 6.06 -21.79
N GLU A 295 11.12 5.83 -23.00
CA GLU A 295 10.28 5.82 -24.21
C GLU A 295 9.43 4.55 -24.33
N ALA A 296 9.80 3.49 -23.59
CA ALA A 296 9.08 2.23 -23.58
C ALA A 296 7.87 2.26 -22.63
N HIS A 297 6.83 1.57 -23.08
CA HIS A 297 5.66 1.21 -22.29
C HIS A 297 5.84 -0.22 -21.80
N ALA A 298 5.43 -0.55 -20.58
CA ALA A 298 5.45 -1.92 -20.09
C ALA A 298 4.06 -2.37 -19.64
N PHE A 299 3.63 -3.56 -20.08
CA PHE A 299 2.53 -4.30 -19.46
C PHE A 299 3.04 -5.11 -18.27
N LEU A 300 2.37 -4.98 -17.12
CA LEU A 300 2.73 -5.62 -15.87
C LEU A 300 1.68 -6.67 -15.52
N ILE A 301 2.09 -7.93 -15.43
CA ILE A 301 1.20 -9.07 -15.25
C ILE A 301 1.59 -9.86 -14.00
N PRO A 302 0.69 -9.97 -13.00
CA PRO A 302 0.98 -10.76 -11.79
C PRO A 302 0.98 -12.25 -12.10
N VAL A 303 2.09 -12.93 -11.82
CA VAL A 303 2.28 -14.36 -12.08
C VAL A 303 2.72 -15.14 -10.85
N ASN A 304 2.54 -16.45 -10.89
CA ASN A 304 3.13 -17.40 -9.97
C ASN A 304 4.51 -17.77 -10.51
N ALA A 305 5.58 -17.37 -9.81
CA ALA A 305 6.94 -17.59 -10.30
C ALA A 305 7.34 -19.09 -10.32
N ALA A 306 6.56 -19.98 -9.69
CA ALA A 306 6.77 -21.42 -9.79
C ALA A 306 6.25 -22.02 -11.11
N LYS A 307 5.56 -21.23 -11.96
CA LYS A 307 4.90 -21.68 -13.19
C LYS A 307 5.47 -21.03 -14.46
N LEU A 308 6.67 -20.44 -14.40
CA LEU A 308 7.20 -19.62 -15.50
C LEU A 308 7.40 -20.37 -16.83
N ASP A 309 7.48 -21.70 -16.78
CA ASP A 309 7.60 -22.55 -17.96
C ASP A 309 6.23 -22.93 -18.59
N GLU A 310 5.11 -22.52 -17.98
CA GLU A 310 3.74 -22.74 -18.50
C GLU A 310 3.32 -21.57 -19.43
N PRO A 311 2.28 -21.71 -20.27
CA PRO A 311 1.74 -20.57 -21.02
C PRO A 311 1.28 -19.43 -20.10
N LEU A 312 1.41 -18.16 -20.51
CA LEU A 312 1.16 -16.98 -19.65
C LEU A 312 -0.20 -17.01 -18.91
N ILE A 313 -1.25 -17.54 -19.53
CA ILE A 313 -2.57 -17.68 -18.91
C ILE A 313 -2.55 -18.60 -17.68
N ASP A 314 -1.73 -19.65 -17.68
CA ASP A 314 -1.62 -20.63 -16.61
C ASP A 314 -0.66 -20.18 -15.51
N GLN A 315 0.17 -19.17 -15.82
CA GLN A 315 1.06 -18.51 -14.87
C GLN A 315 0.34 -17.49 -13.97
N ILE A 316 -0.86 -17.02 -14.32
CA ILE A 316 -1.50 -15.90 -13.61
C ILE A 316 -1.65 -16.19 -12.11
N ALA A 317 -1.12 -15.28 -11.29
CA ALA A 317 -1.30 -15.32 -9.85
C ALA A 317 -2.67 -14.74 -9.46
N VAL A 318 -3.67 -15.61 -9.40
CA VAL A 318 -5.06 -15.27 -9.04
C VAL A 318 -5.14 -14.55 -7.69
N ASP A 319 -4.41 -15.02 -6.69
CA ASP A 319 -4.48 -14.44 -5.34
C ASP A 319 -3.80 -13.06 -5.26
N LEU A 320 -2.64 -12.89 -5.91
CA LEU A 320 -1.98 -11.59 -6.03
C LEU A 320 -2.88 -10.60 -6.79
N SER A 321 -3.46 -11.03 -7.92
CA SER A 321 -4.40 -10.24 -8.71
C SER A 321 -5.59 -9.76 -7.88
N ARG A 322 -6.21 -10.67 -7.10
CA ARG A 322 -7.34 -10.36 -6.21
C ARG A 322 -6.92 -9.40 -5.09
N HIS A 323 -5.70 -9.53 -4.59
CA HIS A 323 -5.16 -8.61 -3.60
C HIS A 323 -4.96 -7.21 -4.20
N MET A 324 -4.28 -7.09 -5.35
CA MET A 324 -4.08 -5.84 -6.08
C MET A 324 -5.39 -5.14 -6.42
N HIS A 325 -6.39 -5.88 -6.92
CA HIS A 325 -7.71 -5.33 -7.27
C HIS A 325 -8.46 -4.77 -6.05
N ARG A 326 -8.41 -5.46 -4.91
CA ARG A 326 -8.99 -4.97 -3.65
C ARG A 326 -8.29 -3.71 -3.15
N GLN A 327 -6.95 -3.71 -3.13
CA GLN A 327 -6.17 -2.55 -2.68
C GLN A 327 -6.41 -1.33 -3.58
N PHE A 328 -6.43 -1.53 -4.89
CA PHE A 328 -6.73 -0.45 -5.84
C PHE A 328 -8.14 0.12 -5.63
N SER A 329 -9.16 -0.75 -5.52
CA SER A 329 -10.54 -0.32 -5.27
C SER A 329 -10.68 0.41 -3.93
N GLN A 330 -9.96 -0.01 -2.90
CA GLN A 330 -9.90 0.68 -1.61
C GLN A 330 -9.24 2.06 -1.74
N SER A 331 -8.10 2.17 -2.45
CA SER A 331 -7.44 3.45 -2.72
C SER A 331 -8.38 4.42 -3.43
N LEU A 332 -9.08 3.97 -4.47
CA LEU A 332 -10.05 4.79 -5.19
C LEU A 332 -11.14 5.35 -4.27
N ARG A 333 -11.65 4.56 -3.31
CA ARG A 333 -12.62 5.08 -2.32
C ARG A 333 -12.03 6.17 -1.45
N LEU A 334 -10.80 5.98 -0.96
CA LEU A 334 -10.10 6.96 -0.12
C LEU A 334 -9.83 8.27 -0.89
N GLU A 335 -9.62 8.16 -2.20
CA GLU A 335 -9.45 9.30 -3.12
C GLU A 335 -10.79 9.95 -3.55
N GLY A 336 -11.93 9.50 -3.01
CA GLY A 336 -13.26 10.02 -3.34
C GLY A 336 -13.87 9.47 -4.63
N GLN A 337 -13.22 8.50 -5.28
CA GLN A 337 -13.65 7.82 -6.51
C GLN A 337 -14.53 6.60 -6.23
N ALA A 338 -15.44 6.69 -5.24
CA ALA A 338 -16.26 5.57 -4.77
C ALA A 338 -17.13 4.94 -5.88
N ARG A 339 -17.58 5.73 -6.86
CA ARG A 339 -18.36 5.22 -8.01
C ARG A 339 -17.51 4.34 -8.92
N LEU A 340 -16.29 4.77 -9.24
CA LEU A 340 -15.36 3.97 -10.05
C LEU A 340 -14.93 2.71 -9.30
N ALA A 341 -14.63 2.82 -8.00
CA ALA A 341 -14.34 1.66 -7.17
C ALA A 341 -15.48 0.62 -7.23
N ALA A 342 -16.73 1.06 -7.02
CA ALA A 342 -17.90 0.18 -7.10
C ALA A 342 -18.13 -0.40 -8.51
N HIS A 343 -17.74 0.34 -9.56
CA HIS A 343 -17.78 -0.15 -10.94
C HIS A 343 -16.77 -1.27 -11.16
N LEU A 344 -15.49 -1.07 -10.79
CA LEU A 344 -14.44 -2.08 -10.93
C LEU A 344 -14.68 -3.33 -10.07
N GLU A 345 -15.28 -3.16 -8.89
CA GLU A 345 -15.66 -4.29 -8.03
C GLU A 345 -16.82 -5.11 -8.58
N LYS A 346 -17.65 -4.54 -9.46
CA LYS A 346 -18.76 -5.23 -10.11
C LYS A 346 -18.39 -5.75 -11.50
N GLY A 347 -17.40 -5.15 -12.15
CA GLY A 347 -16.94 -5.55 -13.48
C GLY A 347 -16.29 -6.93 -13.49
N ASP A 348 -16.43 -7.61 -14.63
CA ASP A 348 -15.87 -8.94 -14.86
C ASP A 348 -14.39 -8.89 -15.29
N GLY A 349 -13.94 -7.74 -15.77
CA GLY A 349 -12.60 -7.47 -16.26
C GLY A 349 -12.28 -8.12 -17.63
N PRO A 350 -10.98 -8.18 -17.99
CA PRO A 350 -9.86 -7.60 -17.26
C PRO A 350 -9.88 -6.07 -17.26
N PHE A 351 -9.10 -5.47 -16.36
CA PHE A 351 -8.91 -4.04 -16.21
C PHE A 351 -7.47 -3.67 -16.54
N LEU A 352 -7.27 -2.57 -17.26
CA LEU A 352 -5.95 -2.00 -17.51
C LEU A 352 -5.82 -0.72 -16.68
N ILE A 353 -4.85 -0.69 -15.76
CA ILE A 353 -4.56 0.47 -14.93
C ILE A 353 -3.21 1.02 -15.38
N THR A 354 -3.24 2.18 -16.02
CA THR A 354 -2.06 2.79 -16.63
C THR A 354 -1.60 4.00 -15.82
N THR A 355 -0.32 3.99 -15.45
CA THR A 355 0.35 4.96 -14.59
C THR A 355 1.67 5.40 -15.22
N LEU A 356 2.22 6.52 -14.74
CA LEU A 356 3.58 6.97 -15.08
C LEU A 356 4.62 6.51 -14.05
N GLU A 357 4.16 6.12 -12.87
CA GLU A 357 4.99 5.63 -11.79
C GLU A 357 4.99 4.09 -11.79
N PRO A 358 6.09 3.44 -11.34
CA PRO A 358 6.18 1.99 -11.22
C PRO A 358 5.37 1.45 -10.03
N ARG A 359 4.16 1.97 -9.82
CA ARG A 359 3.27 1.60 -8.73
C ARG A 359 1.81 1.70 -9.16
N LEU A 360 1.03 0.71 -8.75
CA LEU A 360 -0.42 0.67 -8.96
C LEU A 360 -1.14 1.69 -8.07
N LEU A 361 -0.69 1.79 -6.82
CA LEU A 361 -1.23 2.69 -5.81
C LEU A 361 -0.40 3.97 -5.80
N SER A 362 -1.02 5.08 -6.22
CA SER A 362 -0.34 6.38 -6.21
C SER A 362 -0.24 6.90 -4.78
N SER A 363 0.90 7.49 -4.44
CA SER A 363 1.05 8.27 -3.20
C SER A 363 0.43 9.67 -3.32
N ASP A 364 0.20 10.13 -4.56
CA ASP A 364 -0.44 11.41 -4.87
C ASP A 364 -1.82 11.16 -5.50
N PRO A 365 -2.93 11.55 -4.84
CA PRO A 365 -4.28 11.39 -5.39
C PRO A 365 -4.52 12.21 -6.66
N SER A 366 -3.68 13.21 -6.93
CA SER A 366 -3.74 14.02 -8.15
C SER A 366 -2.95 13.44 -9.33
N ALA A 367 -2.18 12.36 -9.11
CA ALA A 367 -1.40 11.70 -10.14
C ALA A 367 -2.31 11.20 -11.28
N PHE A 368 -1.91 11.52 -12.51
CA PHE A 368 -2.70 11.17 -13.68
C PHE A 368 -2.63 9.67 -13.94
N ARG A 369 -3.80 9.01 -14.02
CA ARG A 369 -3.92 7.57 -14.31
C ARG A 369 -5.06 7.33 -15.28
N LEU A 370 -4.92 6.28 -16.10
CA LEU A 370 -6.00 5.78 -16.93
C LEU A 370 -6.47 4.44 -16.42
N VAL A 371 -7.78 4.23 -16.42
CA VAL A 371 -8.39 2.95 -16.08
C VAL A 371 -9.28 2.54 -17.23
N ALA A 372 -8.98 1.41 -17.88
CA ALA A 372 -9.83 0.82 -18.90
C ALA A 372 -10.50 -0.45 -18.34
N ASP A 373 -11.83 -0.48 -18.35
CA ASP A 373 -12.63 -1.66 -18.07
C ASP A 373 -12.96 -2.41 -19.36
N LEU A 374 -12.36 -3.58 -19.55
CA LEU A 374 -12.58 -4.40 -20.74
C LEU A 374 -13.78 -5.34 -20.59
N SER A 375 -14.53 -5.29 -19.47
CA SER A 375 -15.66 -6.18 -19.14
C SER A 375 -16.71 -6.32 -20.23
N ARG A 376 -16.88 -5.32 -21.09
CA ARG A 376 -17.92 -5.29 -22.13
C ARG A 376 -17.39 -5.36 -23.56
N LEU A 377 -16.07 -5.49 -23.74
CA LEU A 377 -15.46 -5.52 -25.07
C LEU A 377 -15.32 -6.95 -25.57
N GLY A 378 -15.62 -7.22 -26.83
CA GLY A 378 -15.34 -8.54 -27.41
C GLY A 378 -13.82 -8.80 -27.55
N PRO A 379 -13.38 -10.07 -27.56
CA PRO A 379 -11.97 -10.43 -27.78
C PRO A 379 -11.40 -9.83 -29.08
N GLU A 380 -12.21 -9.64 -30.11
CA GLU A 380 -11.85 -9.02 -31.40
C GLU A 380 -11.31 -7.59 -31.28
N HIS A 381 -11.63 -6.89 -30.19
CA HIS A 381 -11.16 -5.52 -29.96
C HIS A 381 -9.83 -5.45 -29.23
N LEU A 382 -9.38 -6.54 -28.59
CA LEU A 382 -8.22 -6.52 -27.71
C LEU A 382 -6.93 -6.21 -28.45
N TYR A 383 -6.81 -6.63 -29.71
CA TYR A 383 -5.64 -6.29 -30.54
C TYR A 383 -5.49 -4.79 -30.73
N GLY A 384 -6.57 -4.09 -31.09
CA GLY A 384 -6.54 -2.62 -31.25
C GLY A 384 -6.23 -1.89 -29.95
N ILE A 385 -6.66 -2.45 -28.81
CA ILE A 385 -6.33 -1.91 -27.49
C ILE A 385 -4.84 -2.06 -27.21
N VAL A 386 -4.28 -3.25 -27.39
CA VAL A 386 -2.83 -3.48 -27.18
C VAL A 386 -2.01 -2.64 -28.15
N ASP A 387 -2.37 -2.56 -29.44
CA ASP A 387 -1.72 -1.70 -30.43
C ASP A 387 -1.74 -0.21 -30.01
N ALA A 388 -2.84 0.28 -29.44
CA ALA A 388 -2.92 1.66 -28.96
C ALA A 388 -1.88 1.98 -27.87
N TYR A 389 -1.59 0.99 -27.01
CA TYR A 389 -0.56 1.06 -25.96
C TYR A 389 0.86 0.88 -26.51
N ASP A 390 1.05 -0.10 -27.40
CA ASP A 390 2.34 -0.51 -27.94
C ASP A 390 2.97 0.54 -28.86
N ARG A 391 2.13 1.35 -29.53
CA ARG A 391 2.59 2.44 -30.40
C ARG A 391 3.57 3.39 -29.69
N PRO A 392 4.72 3.72 -30.33
CA PRO A 392 5.74 4.59 -29.74
C PRO A 392 5.20 5.90 -29.19
N ILE A 393 5.75 6.32 -28.07
CA ILE A 393 5.47 7.61 -27.44
C ILE A 393 6.58 8.57 -27.84
N PRO A 394 6.26 9.78 -28.36
CA PRO A 394 7.29 10.77 -28.66
C PRO A 394 8.16 11.07 -27.43
N SER A 395 9.47 11.13 -27.60
CA SER A 395 10.44 11.35 -26.51
C SER A 395 10.13 12.58 -25.66
N GLY A 396 9.59 13.65 -26.26
CA GLY A 396 9.16 14.86 -25.53
C GLY A 396 7.95 14.69 -24.61
N ALA A 397 7.18 13.62 -24.76
CA ALA A 397 6.00 13.27 -23.95
C ALA A 397 6.23 12.07 -23.03
N SER A 398 7.26 11.26 -23.27
CA SER A 398 7.63 10.11 -22.47
C SER A 398 7.77 10.45 -20.97
N GLY A 399 7.20 9.60 -20.11
CA GLY A 399 7.20 9.79 -18.65
C GLY A 399 6.37 10.99 -18.14
N ARG A 400 5.56 11.63 -18.99
CA ARG A 400 4.75 12.81 -18.64
C ARG A 400 3.25 12.56 -18.84
N PRO A 401 2.34 13.32 -18.19
CA PRO A 401 0.89 13.16 -18.35
C PRO A 401 0.41 13.21 -19.81
N GLU A 402 1.13 13.91 -20.68
CA GLU A 402 0.87 13.97 -22.10
C GLU A 402 0.91 12.59 -22.78
N SER A 403 1.78 11.67 -22.33
CA SER A 403 1.86 10.32 -22.91
C SER A 403 0.60 9.50 -22.64
N LEU A 404 0.07 9.58 -21.41
CA LEU A 404 -1.21 8.96 -21.08
C LEU A 404 -2.34 9.59 -21.88
N ARG A 405 -2.35 10.91 -22.10
CA ARG A 405 -3.35 11.55 -22.95
C ARG A 405 -3.30 11.02 -24.39
N LEU A 406 -2.12 10.81 -24.96
CA LEU A 406 -1.97 10.22 -26.29
C LEU A 406 -2.55 8.79 -26.35
N ILE A 407 -2.27 7.96 -25.34
CA ILE A 407 -2.87 6.61 -25.24
C ILE A 407 -4.40 6.71 -25.16
N ARG A 408 -4.92 7.59 -24.30
CA ARG A 408 -6.37 7.83 -24.18
C ARG A 408 -6.99 8.22 -25.51
N GLU A 409 -6.39 9.15 -26.24
CA GLU A 409 -6.88 9.58 -27.56
C GLU A 409 -6.86 8.43 -28.57
N ARG A 410 -5.80 7.61 -28.60
CA ARG A 410 -5.74 6.41 -29.45
C ARG A 410 -6.86 5.43 -29.10
N LEU A 411 -7.06 5.14 -27.82
CA LEU A 411 -8.11 4.25 -27.32
C LEU A 411 -9.52 4.74 -27.67
N LEU A 412 -9.77 6.05 -27.55
CA LEU A 412 -11.05 6.66 -27.90
C LEU A 412 -11.33 6.65 -29.42
N ASN A 413 -10.29 6.66 -30.24
CA ASN A 413 -10.39 6.62 -31.69
C ASN A 413 -10.46 5.19 -32.26
N LEU A 414 -10.37 4.16 -31.42
CA LEU A 414 -10.59 2.80 -31.86
C LEU A 414 -12.05 2.64 -32.33
N PRO A 415 -12.30 1.92 -33.44
CA PRO A 415 -13.65 1.61 -33.91
C PRO A 415 -14.28 0.51 -33.04
N LEU A 416 -14.40 0.78 -31.74
CA LEU A 416 -15.12 -0.07 -30.81
C LEU A 416 -16.59 0.17 -31.07
N LEU A 417 -17.29 -0.86 -31.51
CA LEU A 417 -18.74 -0.91 -31.52
C LEU A 417 -19.13 -1.72 -30.28
N PRO A 418 -19.25 -1.13 -29.08
CA PRO A 418 -19.88 -1.86 -28.00
C PRO A 418 -21.24 -2.35 -28.50
N ALA A 419 -21.57 -3.62 -28.23
CA ALA A 419 -22.83 -4.23 -28.65
C ALA A 419 -24.07 -3.39 -28.23
N ASP A 420 -23.93 -2.53 -27.22
CA ASP A 420 -24.98 -1.68 -26.66
C ASP A 420 -24.89 -0.18 -27.04
N ALA A 421 -23.90 0.26 -27.84
CA ALA A 421 -23.56 1.69 -28.02
C ALA A 421 -24.29 2.43 -29.13
N LEU A 422 -25.35 1.86 -29.71
CA LEU A 422 -26.13 2.55 -30.75
C LEU A 422 -26.97 3.73 -30.20
N ASP A 423 -27.23 3.81 -28.89
CA ASP A 423 -28.19 4.78 -28.34
C ASP A 423 -27.61 6.07 -27.71
N ASN A 424 -26.34 6.11 -27.28
CA ASN A 424 -25.80 7.28 -26.53
C ASN A 424 -24.60 7.94 -27.23
N ARG A 425 -24.83 8.67 -28.33
CA ARG A 425 -23.80 9.43 -29.08
C ARG A 425 -23.25 10.70 -28.38
N GLY A 426 -23.40 10.84 -27.05
CA GLY A 426 -22.95 12.03 -26.32
C GLY A 426 -22.34 11.79 -24.95
N GLU A 427 -22.35 10.56 -24.44
CA GLU A 427 -21.77 10.23 -23.13
C GLU A 427 -20.34 9.72 -23.29
N GLN A 428 -19.46 10.07 -22.35
CA GLN A 428 -18.11 9.53 -22.31
C GLN A 428 -18.18 7.99 -22.30
N PRO A 429 -17.26 7.30 -22.98
CA PRO A 429 -17.27 5.84 -23.01
C PRO A 429 -17.18 5.29 -21.59
N ASN A 430 -18.20 4.54 -21.18
CA ASN A 430 -18.33 3.92 -19.85
C ASN A 430 -17.31 2.80 -19.57
N TRP A 431 -16.25 2.70 -20.38
CA TRP A 431 -15.20 1.71 -20.28
C TRP A 431 -13.81 2.35 -20.11
N LEU A 432 -13.66 3.67 -20.26
CA LEU A 432 -12.37 4.36 -20.12
C LEU A 432 -12.49 5.57 -19.19
N PHE A 433 -11.75 5.53 -18.10
CA PHE A 433 -11.77 6.53 -17.04
C PHE A 433 -10.40 7.19 -16.91
N SER A 434 -10.39 8.49 -16.59
CA SER A 434 -9.18 9.25 -16.32
C SER A 434 -9.24 9.78 -14.88
N LEU A 435 -8.20 9.52 -14.13
CA LEU A 435 -8.02 9.94 -12.74
C LEU A 435 -6.91 10.98 -12.65
N GLY A 436 -6.97 11.82 -11.62
CA GLY A 436 -6.05 12.95 -11.46
C GLY A 436 -6.41 14.12 -12.38
N GLN A 437 -5.84 15.29 -12.10
CA GLN A 437 -5.97 16.45 -12.97
C GLN A 437 -4.72 16.56 -13.83
N ILE A 438 -4.85 16.40 -15.15
CA ILE A 438 -3.91 17.06 -16.05
C ILE A 438 -4.13 18.54 -15.76
N GLY A 439 -3.15 19.19 -15.14
CA GLY A 439 -3.24 20.58 -14.78
C GLY A 439 -3.38 21.44 -16.03
N ASP A 440 -4.59 21.57 -16.56
CA ASP A 440 -4.95 22.70 -17.37
C ASP A 440 -5.22 23.86 -16.41
N ARG A 441 -4.14 24.32 -15.76
CA ARG A 441 -4.16 25.56 -14.95
C ARG A 441 -4.63 26.74 -15.81
N SER A 442 -4.65 26.62 -17.14
CA SER A 442 -5.19 27.64 -18.04
C SER A 442 -6.72 27.72 -18.02
N THR A 443 -7.46 26.61 -17.87
CA THR A 443 -8.93 26.64 -17.84
C THR A 443 -9.46 27.11 -16.48
N VAL A 444 -8.85 26.70 -15.37
CA VAL A 444 -9.24 27.22 -14.03
C VAL A 444 -8.86 28.69 -13.88
N ARG A 445 -7.72 29.13 -14.43
CA ARG A 445 -7.34 30.55 -14.43
C ARG A 445 -8.20 31.36 -15.39
N ARG A 446 -8.56 30.85 -16.57
CA ARG A 446 -9.54 31.50 -17.45
C ARG A 446 -10.91 31.60 -16.80
N GLN A 447 -11.44 30.53 -16.21
CA GLN A 447 -12.72 30.57 -15.50
C GLN A 447 -12.71 31.56 -14.33
N ARG A 448 -11.63 31.62 -13.53
CA ARG A 448 -11.49 32.64 -12.47
C ARG A 448 -11.38 34.05 -13.03
N VAL A 449 -10.68 34.25 -14.15
CA VAL A 449 -10.57 35.57 -14.80
C VAL A 449 -11.92 35.99 -15.39
N THR A 450 -12.66 35.09 -16.02
CA THR A 450 -14.00 35.37 -16.55
C THR A 450 -15.00 35.65 -15.44
N GLU A 451 -14.95 34.93 -14.32
CA GLU A 451 -15.81 35.18 -13.16
C GLU A 451 -15.46 36.50 -12.44
N LEU A 452 -14.16 36.84 -12.33
CA LEU A 452 -13.74 38.14 -11.81
C LEU A 452 -14.17 39.30 -12.73
N ALA A 453 -14.04 39.14 -14.05
CA ALA A 453 -14.50 40.14 -15.01
C ALA A 453 -16.02 40.38 -14.88
N ARG A 454 -16.81 39.31 -14.71
CA ARG A 454 -18.25 39.39 -14.50
C ARG A 454 -18.63 40.06 -13.18
N GLN A 455 -17.89 39.78 -12.10
CA GLN A 455 -18.10 40.45 -10.81
C GLN A 455 -17.80 41.96 -10.88
N ILE A 456 -16.72 42.35 -11.56
CA ILE A 456 -16.36 43.77 -11.72
C ILE A 456 -17.44 44.53 -12.51
N GLU A 457 -18.00 43.90 -13.56
CA GLU A 457 -19.06 44.50 -14.36
C GLU A 457 -20.37 44.68 -13.58
N GLN A 458 -20.68 43.76 -12.66
CA GLN A 458 -21.85 43.86 -11.78
C GLN A 458 -21.71 44.86 -10.63
N THR A 459 -20.49 45.28 -10.28
CA THR A 459 -20.25 46.21 -9.16
C THR A 459 -20.18 47.68 -9.61
N ASN A 460 -20.15 47.93 -10.92
CA ASN A 460 -20.06 49.26 -11.52
C ASN A 460 -21.38 49.77 -12.15
N ILE A 461 -22.50 49.09 -11.88
CA ILE A 461 -23.87 49.53 -12.17
C ILE A 461 -24.54 49.79 -10.82
#